data_AF-A0A6H5L854-F1
#
_entry.id   AF-A0A6H5L854-F1
#
_cell.length_a   1.000
_cell.length_b   1.000
_cell.length_c   1.000
_cell.angle_alpha   90.00
_cell.angle_beta   90.00
_cell.angle_gamma   90.00
#
_symmetry.space_group_name_H-M   'P 1'
#
loop_
_entity.id
_entity.type
_entity.pdbx_description
1 polymer ?
#
loop_
_entity_poly.entity_id
_entity_poly.type
_entity_poly.pdbx_seq_one_letter_code
_entity_poly.pdbx_strand_id
1 'polypeptide(L)'
;MREQAAAAGGAGVAGGAYRPGAGAAAGGGPFEGVRVNLFDIFRFSPGNRENLGVPKARWRQIVVKVEVSLEELLSGIVKEISIGDSIIERYKQAARTGLLSEVLQEGAAVFGALLIKCPLPVSAVAFAAYVHLKLPRVPQGAFRVPILPGYRRGTKITFSTPDGVDVTFELVEKQSQFRRSGDDLFVMLRLSPKMVKRGCVVKVPTLDKGTANFDAAETEGGQGRLRASLARAGHASSQRRRGGRQQ
;
A
#
# COMPACT_ATOMS: atom_id res chain seq x y z
N MET A 1 -18.34 36.79 -36.06
CA MET A 1 -19.21 36.13 -35.07
C MET A 1 -18.38 35.10 -34.32
N ARG A 2 -18.60 34.97 -33.01
CA ARG A 2 -17.65 34.52 -31.99
C ARG A 2 -17.33 33.03 -32.05
N GLU A 3 -16.04 32.72 -32.00
CA GLU A 3 -15.44 31.43 -31.67
C GLU A 3 -15.65 31.15 -30.17
N GLN A 4 -16.29 30.04 -29.81
CA GLN A 4 -16.38 29.56 -28.43
C GLN A 4 -15.39 28.41 -28.24
N ALA A 5 -14.27 28.70 -27.57
CA ALA A 5 -13.34 27.70 -27.07
C ALA A 5 -13.92 27.08 -25.78
N ALA A 6 -14.13 25.76 -25.81
CA ALA A 6 -14.54 24.98 -24.65
C ALA A 6 -13.36 24.81 -23.68
N ALA A 7 -13.53 25.30 -22.46
CA ALA A 7 -12.59 25.13 -21.37
C ALA A 7 -12.61 23.69 -20.86
N ALA A 8 -11.49 22.97 -21.02
CA ALA A 8 -11.25 21.70 -20.36
C ALA A 8 -10.92 21.95 -18.88
N GLY A 9 -11.79 21.48 -17.98
CA GLY A 9 -11.56 21.47 -16.54
C GLY A 9 -10.47 20.46 -16.18
N GLY A 10 -9.29 20.96 -15.78
CA GLY A 10 -8.21 20.13 -15.25
C GLY A 10 -8.56 19.58 -13.88
N ALA A 11 -8.62 18.24 -13.78
CA ALA A 11 -8.66 17.55 -12.49
C ALA A 11 -7.38 17.86 -11.71
N GLY A 12 -7.54 18.53 -10.57
CA GLY A 12 -6.44 18.87 -9.67
C GLY A 12 -5.71 17.61 -9.20
N VAL A 13 -4.43 17.50 -9.56
CA VAL A 13 -3.53 16.49 -9.02
C VAL A 13 -3.28 16.82 -7.55
N ALA A 14 -3.88 16.05 -6.64
CA ALA A 14 -3.61 16.16 -5.21
C ALA A 14 -2.18 15.65 -4.92
N GLY A 15 -1.19 16.55 -5.02
CA GLY A 15 0.21 16.29 -4.71
C GLY A 15 0.43 16.16 -3.21
N GLY A 16 0.18 14.97 -2.64
CA GLY A 16 0.64 14.64 -1.28
C GLY A 16 2.16 14.59 -1.24
N ALA A 17 2.78 15.37 -0.36
CA ALA A 17 4.23 15.36 -0.18
C ALA A 17 4.69 14.03 0.43
N TYR A 18 5.61 13.34 -0.26
CA TYR A 18 6.27 12.13 0.26
C TYR A 18 7.15 12.52 1.47
N ARG A 19 6.89 11.93 2.64
CA ARG A 19 7.70 12.12 3.84
C ARG A 19 8.24 10.77 4.31
N PRO A 20 9.55 10.49 4.18
CA PRO A 20 10.12 9.26 4.71
C PRO A 20 10.08 9.31 6.25
N GLY A 21 9.32 8.41 6.86
CA GLY A 21 9.19 8.32 8.33
C GLY A 21 10.37 7.59 8.96
N ALA A 22 11.31 8.34 9.54
CA ALA A 22 12.28 7.84 10.51
C ALA A 22 11.67 7.94 11.92
N GLY A 23 11.40 6.81 12.58
CA GLY A 23 10.88 6.77 13.94
C GLY A 23 11.99 6.41 14.94
N ALA A 24 12.47 7.40 15.70
CA ALA A 24 13.25 7.21 16.92
C ALA A 24 12.50 7.87 18.10
N ALA A 25 12.36 7.13 19.19
CA ALA A 25 11.64 7.51 20.39
C ALA A 25 12.56 8.19 21.42
N ALA A 26 12.12 9.31 21.98
CA ALA A 26 12.58 9.93 23.24
C ALA A 26 11.62 11.11 23.51
N GLY A 27 11.20 11.49 24.70
CA GLY A 27 11.44 11.10 26.08
C GLY A 27 10.59 12.08 26.90
N GLY A 28 9.95 11.60 27.98
CA GLY A 28 9.08 12.41 28.82
C GLY A 28 9.83 13.44 29.66
N GLY A 29 9.12 14.49 30.05
CA GLY A 29 9.52 15.43 31.11
C GLY A 29 8.29 16.01 31.82
N PRO A 30 8.42 16.51 33.08
CA PRO A 30 7.32 16.59 34.03
C PRO A 30 6.96 18.01 34.55
N PHE A 31 5.84 18.07 35.28
CA PHE A 31 5.25 19.18 36.07
C PHE A 31 4.57 20.29 35.22
N GLU A 32 3.46 20.94 35.62
CA GLU A 32 3.12 21.51 36.93
C GLU A 32 1.62 21.93 36.94
N GLY A 33 1.07 22.23 38.12
CA GLY A 33 -0.38 22.25 38.44
C GLY A 33 -1.27 23.31 37.77
N VAL A 34 -2.59 23.24 38.03
CA VAL A 34 -3.49 24.40 38.31
C VAL A 34 -4.98 23.99 38.48
N ARG A 35 -5.52 24.44 39.62
CA ARG A 35 -6.87 24.97 39.99
C ARG A 35 -8.17 24.25 39.54
N VAL A 36 -8.97 23.94 40.57
CA VAL A 36 -10.35 23.43 40.50
C VAL A 36 -11.34 24.60 40.28
N ASN A 37 -12.27 24.45 39.35
CA ASN A 37 -13.28 25.45 39.02
C ASN A 37 -14.69 24.89 39.26
N LEU A 38 -15.57 25.66 39.87
CA LEU A 38 -16.86 25.20 40.41
C LEU A 38 -17.93 24.83 39.33
N PHE A 39 -17.57 24.86 38.05
CA PHE A 39 -18.36 24.36 36.92
C PHE A 39 -18.17 22.85 36.63
N ASP A 40 -17.35 22.15 37.43
CA ASP A 40 -17.06 20.71 37.27
C ASP A 40 -18.18 19.76 37.76
N ILE A 41 -19.30 20.28 38.25
CA ILE A 41 -20.40 19.45 38.80
C ILE A 41 -21.35 18.92 37.71
N PHE A 42 -21.42 19.54 36.52
CA PHE A 42 -22.29 19.09 35.41
C PHE A 42 -21.53 18.73 34.12
N ARG A 43 -20.20 18.72 34.14
CA ARG A 43 -19.45 17.93 33.18
C ARG A 43 -19.36 16.52 33.74
N PHE A 44 -20.07 15.58 33.12
CA PHE A 44 -19.61 14.19 33.09
C PHE A 44 -18.20 14.21 32.50
N SER A 45 -17.21 14.37 33.37
CA SER A 45 -15.81 14.24 33.05
C SER A 45 -15.57 12.74 32.91
N PRO A 46 -15.30 12.22 31.69
CA PRO A 46 -14.90 10.83 31.54
C PRO A 46 -13.56 10.71 32.25
N GLY A 47 -13.60 10.20 33.48
CA GLY A 47 -12.43 9.99 34.30
C GLY A 47 -11.37 9.25 33.51
N ASN A 48 -10.21 9.88 33.39
CA ASN A 48 -8.89 9.30 33.21
C ASN A 48 -8.87 7.85 32.72
N ARG A 49 -9.24 7.67 31.45
CA ARG A 49 -9.12 6.41 30.70
C ARG A 49 -7.78 6.30 29.96
N GLU A 50 -6.76 7.04 30.40
CA GLU A 50 -5.50 7.14 29.67
C GLU A 50 -4.55 5.94 29.88
N ASN A 51 -4.91 4.94 30.68
CA ASN A 51 -4.06 3.75 30.90
C ASN A 51 -4.77 2.39 30.84
N LEU A 52 -6.03 2.35 30.42
CA LEU A 52 -6.54 1.11 29.82
C LEU A 52 -6.09 1.17 28.37
N GLY A 53 -5.22 0.24 27.94
CA GLY A 53 -4.66 0.13 26.60
C GLY A 53 -5.70 -0.13 25.50
N VAL A 54 -6.74 0.70 25.45
CA VAL A 54 -7.65 0.84 24.34
C VAL A 54 -6.85 1.65 23.31
N PRO A 55 -6.42 1.03 22.19
CA PRO A 55 -5.69 1.76 21.17
C PRO A 55 -6.57 2.93 20.74
N LYS A 56 -6.13 4.17 21.04
CA LYS A 56 -6.70 5.40 20.46
C LYS A 56 -6.87 5.09 18.98
N ALA A 57 -8.12 4.92 18.53
CA ALA A 57 -8.40 4.36 17.22
C ALA A 57 -7.58 5.16 16.21
N ARG A 58 -6.69 4.50 15.46
CA ARG A 58 -5.83 5.15 14.47
C ARG A 58 -6.67 5.49 13.23
N TRP A 59 -7.68 6.35 13.41
CA TRP A 59 -8.59 6.83 12.36
C TRP A 59 -7.88 7.62 11.26
N ARG A 60 -6.62 7.98 11.47
CA ARG A 60 -5.80 8.69 10.49
C ARG A 60 -5.12 7.77 9.49
N GLN A 61 -5.26 6.45 9.54
CA GLN A 61 -4.49 5.58 8.63
C GLN A 61 -5.39 4.64 7.82
N ILE A 62 -5.50 4.91 6.52
CA ILE A 62 -6.11 4.00 5.54
C ILE A 62 -5.01 3.11 5.00
N VAL A 63 -5.15 1.78 5.14
CA VAL A 63 -4.18 0.83 4.57
C VAL A 63 -4.73 0.26 3.26
N VAL A 64 -4.05 0.57 2.15
CA VAL A 64 -4.38 0.07 0.81
C VAL A 64 -3.35 -0.99 0.43
N LYS A 65 -3.81 -2.21 0.16
CA LYS A 65 -2.93 -3.27 -0.35
C LYS A 65 -2.71 -3.06 -1.84
N VAL A 66 -1.45 -2.95 -2.24
CA VAL A 66 -1.05 -2.76 -3.64
C VAL A 66 -0.39 -4.04 -4.12
N GLU A 67 -1.02 -4.72 -5.05
CA GLU A 67 -0.40 -5.87 -5.70
C GLU A 67 0.68 -5.39 -6.68
N VAL A 68 1.88 -5.92 -6.51
CA VAL A 68 3.06 -5.60 -7.32
C VAL A 68 3.74 -6.90 -7.73
N SER A 69 4.07 -7.01 -9.01
CA SER A 69 4.83 -8.14 -9.53
C SER A 69 6.29 -8.07 -9.09
N LEU A 70 6.96 -9.22 -9.10
CA LEU A 70 8.36 -9.29 -8.71
C LEU A 70 9.28 -8.55 -9.70
N GLU A 71 8.90 -8.53 -10.98
CA GLU A 71 9.55 -7.75 -12.04
C GLU A 71 9.52 -6.24 -11.73
N GLU A 72 8.35 -5.72 -11.34
CA GLU A 72 8.17 -4.32 -10.94
C GLU A 72 8.95 -3.97 -9.67
N LEU A 73 9.02 -4.89 -8.68
CA LEU A 73 9.78 -4.67 -7.44
C LEU A 73 11.30 -4.61 -7.67
N LEU A 74 11.82 -5.31 -8.68
CA LEU A 74 13.25 -5.34 -8.99
C LEU A 74 13.68 -4.21 -9.93
N SER A 75 12.86 -3.91 -10.94
CA SER A 75 13.13 -2.81 -11.87
C SER A 75 12.90 -1.44 -11.24
N GLY A 76 11.97 -1.35 -10.28
CA GLY A 76 11.46 -0.10 -9.74
C GLY A 76 10.49 0.55 -10.72
N ILE A 77 9.33 0.96 -10.23
CA ILE A 77 8.28 1.56 -11.05
C ILE A 77 7.51 2.62 -10.24
N VAL A 78 7.04 3.67 -10.91
CA VAL A 78 6.09 4.60 -10.31
C VAL A 78 4.69 4.13 -10.70
N LYS A 79 3.92 3.67 -9.71
CA LYS A 79 2.55 3.19 -9.94
C LYS A 79 1.57 4.29 -9.59
N GLU A 80 0.70 4.62 -10.54
CA GLU A 80 -0.40 5.55 -10.31
C GLU A 80 -1.62 4.75 -9.82
N ILE A 81 -2.08 5.08 -8.62
CA ILE A 81 -3.19 4.39 -7.96
C ILE A 81 -4.29 5.41 -7.72
N SER A 82 -5.39 5.28 -8.43
CA SER A 82 -6.59 6.07 -8.18
C SER A 82 -7.41 5.41 -7.07
N ILE A 83 -7.59 6.11 -5.95
CA ILE A 83 -8.53 5.70 -4.91
C ILE A 83 -9.89 6.30 -5.26
N GLY A 84 -10.85 5.43 -5.60
CA GLY A 84 -12.23 5.83 -5.83
C GLY A 84 -12.98 6.07 -4.52
N ASP A 85 -13.82 7.09 -4.49
CA ASP A 85 -14.75 7.32 -3.37
C ASP A 85 -15.97 6.43 -3.55
N SER A 86 -15.93 5.26 -2.94
CA SER A 86 -17.15 4.48 -2.78
C SER A 86 -17.67 4.66 -1.37
N ILE A 87 -18.92 5.12 -1.30
CA ILE A 87 -19.65 5.28 -0.04
C ILE A 87 -19.58 3.96 0.75
N ILE A 88 -19.76 2.83 0.07
CA ILE A 88 -19.72 1.50 0.68
C ILE A 88 -18.37 1.22 1.36
N GLU A 89 -17.23 1.50 0.69
CA GLU A 89 -15.92 1.26 1.31
C GLU A 89 -15.67 2.22 2.49
N ARG A 90 -16.21 3.44 2.46
CA ARG A 90 -16.17 4.35 3.61
C ARG A 90 -16.88 3.75 4.83
N TYR A 91 -18.08 3.21 4.65
CA TYR A 91 -18.82 2.56 5.74
C TYR A 91 -18.12 1.27 6.20
N LYS A 92 -17.60 0.45 5.29
CA LYS A 92 -16.84 -0.77 5.64
C LYS A 92 -15.57 -0.43 6.43
N GLN A 93 -14.83 0.59 6.03
CA GLN A 93 -13.64 1.04 6.73
C GLN A 93 -14.01 1.57 8.12
N ALA A 94 -15.04 2.41 8.23
CA ALA A 94 -15.53 2.92 9.51
C ALA A 94 -16.00 1.79 10.45
N ALA A 95 -16.59 0.73 9.91
CA ALA A 95 -16.97 -0.45 10.69
C ALA A 95 -15.75 -1.23 11.20
N ARG A 96 -14.72 -1.42 10.35
CA ARG A 96 -13.48 -2.11 10.74
C ARG A 96 -12.68 -1.36 11.79
N THR A 97 -12.73 -0.03 11.78
CA THR A 97 -12.01 0.81 12.75
C THR A 97 -12.77 1.04 14.04
N GLY A 98 -14.03 0.61 14.14
CA GLY A 98 -14.90 0.88 15.30
C GLY A 98 -15.47 2.31 15.35
N LEU A 99 -15.13 3.16 14.38
CA LEU A 99 -15.61 4.54 14.31
C LEU A 99 -17.11 4.61 13.99
N LEU A 100 -17.62 3.64 13.23
CA LEU A 100 -19.04 3.57 12.93
C LEU A 100 -19.88 3.47 14.22
N SER A 101 -19.44 2.70 15.22
CA SER A 101 -20.18 2.61 16.49
C SER A 101 -20.17 3.91 17.27
N GLU A 102 -19.07 4.67 17.27
CA GLU A 102 -19.01 5.97 17.95
C GLU A 102 -19.96 6.98 17.29
N VAL A 103 -19.89 7.10 15.95
CA VAL A 103 -20.78 7.99 15.18
C VAL A 103 -22.24 7.57 15.31
N LEU A 104 -22.53 6.26 15.37
CA LEU A 104 -23.88 5.74 15.59
C LEU A 104 -24.39 6.06 17.00
N GLN A 105 -23.55 5.98 18.03
CA GLN A 105 -23.94 6.33 19.41
C GLN A 105 -24.25 7.83 19.54
N GLU A 106 -23.40 8.70 19.01
CA GLU A 106 -23.66 10.15 18.97
C GLU A 106 -24.91 10.45 18.16
N GLY A 107 -25.04 9.84 16.98
CA GLY A 107 -26.20 10.01 16.11
C GLY A 107 -27.48 9.50 16.75
N ALA A 108 -27.45 8.43 17.54
CA ALA A 108 -28.63 7.86 18.20
C ALA A 108 -29.21 8.84 19.24
N ALA A 109 -28.36 9.57 19.96
CA ALA A 109 -28.82 10.62 20.88
C ALA A 109 -29.53 11.76 20.12
N VAL A 110 -28.95 12.21 18.99
CA VAL A 110 -29.56 13.22 18.11
C VAL A 110 -30.89 12.72 17.52
N PHE A 111 -30.93 11.45 17.09
CA PHE A 111 -32.12 10.81 16.53
C PHE A 111 -33.24 10.69 17.56
N GLY A 112 -32.93 10.29 18.80
CA GLY A 112 -33.90 10.22 19.90
C GLY A 112 -34.53 11.57 20.20
N ALA A 113 -33.73 12.65 20.21
CA ALA A 113 -34.24 14.00 20.38
C ALA A 113 -35.14 14.45 19.22
N LEU A 114 -34.83 14.06 17.99
CA LEU A 114 -35.64 14.35 16.80
C LEU A 114 -36.98 13.60 16.80
N LEU A 115 -37.04 12.37 17.30
CA LEU A 115 -38.29 11.59 17.37
C LEU A 115 -39.37 12.25 18.24
N ILE A 116 -38.98 13.11 19.19
CA ILE A 116 -39.94 13.85 20.03
C ILE A 116 -40.67 14.94 19.22
N LYS A 117 -40.00 15.52 18.21
CA LYS A 117 -40.47 16.71 17.48
C LYS A 117 -40.85 16.44 16.03
N CYS A 118 -40.38 15.35 15.44
CA CYS A 118 -40.48 15.09 14.01
C CYS A 118 -41.03 13.68 13.73
N PRO A 119 -41.76 13.51 12.61
CA PRO A 119 -42.22 12.19 12.20
C PRO A 119 -41.04 11.26 11.85
N LEU A 120 -41.21 9.97 12.13
CA LEU A 120 -40.20 8.90 11.94
C LEU A 120 -39.39 8.96 10.63
N PRO A 121 -39.98 9.16 9.43
CA PRO A 121 -39.18 9.20 8.20
C PRO A 121 -38.20 10.39 8.15
N VAL A 122 -38.60 11.55 8.68
CA VAL A 122 -37.75 12.76 8.66
C VAL A 122 -36.58 12.60 9.62
N SER A 123 -36.83 12.10 10.82
CA SER A 123 -35.78 11.80 11.79
C SER A 123 -34.84 10.72 11.28
N ALA A 124 -35.34 9.69 10.58
CA ALA A 124 -34.50 8.64 10.01
C ALA A 124 -33.57 9.18 8.91
N VAL A 125 -34.09 10.03 8.01
CA VAL A 125 -33.28 10.69 6.97
C VAL A 125 -32.24 11.62 7.60
N ALA A 126 -32.63 12.42 8.61
CA ALA A 126 -31.71 13.31 9.32
C ALA A 126 -30.59 12.54 10.03
N PHE A 127 -30.91 11.39 10.63
CA PHE A 127 -29.91 10.50 11.23
C PHE A 127 -28.98 9.91 10.18
N ALA A 128 -29.51 9.40 9.06
CA ALA A 128 -28.69 8.88 7.98
C ALA A 128 -27.75 9.96 7.40
N ALA A 129 -28.27 11.18 7.20
CA ALA A 129 -27.48 12.33 6.77
C ALA A 129 -26.41 12.71 7.80
N TYR A 130 -26.75 12.71 9.09
CA TYR A 130 -25.80 12.97 10.18
C TYR A 130 -24.65 11.97 10.17
N VAL A 131 -24.95 10.68 10.11
CA VAL A 131 -23.92 9.63 10.02
C VAL A 131 -23.07 9.82 8.76
N HIS A 132 -23.70 10.10 7.62
CA HIS A 132 -22.97 10.30 6.36
C HIS A 132 -22.02 11.52 6.40
N LEU A 133 -22.44 12.62 7.03
CA LEU A 133 -21.65 13.85 7.15
C LEU A 133 -20.53 13.73 8.18
N LYS A 134 -20.72 12.93 9.23
CA LYS A 134 -19.73 12.72 10.30
C LYS A 134 -18.66 11.69 9.94
N LEU A 135 -18.93 10.80 8.99
CA LEU A 135 -17.91 9.89 8.49
C LEU A 135 -16.87 10.67 7.65
N PRO A 136 -15.56 10.52 7.96
CA PRO A 136 -14.51 11.19 7.21
C PRO A 136 -14.55 10.77 5.75
N ARG A 137 -14.27 11.73 4.86
CA ARG A 137 -14.17 11.44 3.44
C ARG A 137 -12.91 10.63 3.20
N VAL A 138 -13.02 9.60 2.36
CA VAL A 138 -11.85 8.87 1.88
C VAL A 138 -11.09 9.84 0.97
N PRO A 139 -9.77 10.01 1.17
CA PRO A 139 -8.98 10.93 0.36
C PRO A 139 -9.07 10.50 -1.11
N GLN A 140 -9.55 11.42 -1.93
CA GLN A 140 -9.70 11.21 -3.36
C GLN A 140 -8.45 11.66 -4.08
N GLY A 141 -8.03 10.89 -5.08
CA GLY A 141 -6.92 11.30 -5.93
C GLY A 141 -6.17 10.14 -6.57
N ALA A 142 -5.36 10.51 -7.55
CA ALA A 142 -4.34 9.65 -8.11
C ALA A 142 -3.07 9.80 -7.26
N PHE A 143 -2.68 8.72 -6.59
CA PHE A 143 -1.44 8.66 -5.83
C PHE A 143 -0.35 8.08 -6.71
N ARG A 144 0.71 8.85 -6.92
CA ARG A 144 1.93 8.34 -7.57
C ARG A 144 2.81 7.72 -6.51
N VAL A 145 2.80 6.40 -6.45
CA VAL A 145 3.55 5.62 -5.47
C VAL A 145 4.88 5.19 -6.11
N PRO A 146 6.02 5.81 -5.74
CA PRO A 146 7.31 5.37 -6.23
C PRO A 146 7.70 4.07 -5.52
N ILE A 147 7.76 2.99 -6.27
CA ILE A 147 8.24 1.69 -5.81
C ILE A 147 9.70 1.61 -6.22
N LEU A 148 10.60 1.76 -5.25
CA LEU A 148 12.03 1.72 -5.53
C LEU A 148 12.50 0.28 -5.75
N PRO A 149 13.55 0.08 -6.57
CA PRO A 149 14.19 -1.23 -6.73
C PRO A 149 14.56 -1.85 -5.38
N GLY A 150 14.26 -3.13 -5.23
CA GLY A 150 14.65 -3.92 -4.05
C GLY A 150 13.63 -3.91 -2.91
N TYR A 151 12.56 -3.11 -3.00
CA TYR A 151 11.44 -3.16 -2.05
C TYR A 151 10.92 -4.59 -1.86
N ARG A 152 10.46 -4.89 -0.64
CA ARG A 152 10.07 -6.24 -0.21
C ARG A 152 8.57 -6.29 0.07
N ARG A 153 8.03 -7.50 0.12
CA ARG A 153 6.66 -7.72 0.58
C ARG A 153 6.46 -7.10 1.97
N GLY A 154 5.36 -6.39 2.14
CA GLY A 154 4.99 -5.73 3.40
C GLY A 154 5.61 -4.35 3.60
N THR A 155 6.42 -3.85 2.66
CA THR A 155 6.88 -2.44 2.70
C THR A 155 5.65 -1.52 2.68
N LYS A 156 5.64 -0.54 3.60
CA LYS A 156 4.56 0.42 3.76
C LYS A 156 5.01 1.81 3.34
N ILE A 157 4.24 2.45 2.48
CA ILE A 157 4.50 3.79 1.95
C ILE A 157 3.35 4.70 2.37
N THR A 158 3.62 5.68 3.23
CA THR A 158 2.60 6.54 3.79
C THR A 158 2.61 7.91 3.13
N PHE A 159 1.42 8.38 2.74
CA PHE A 159 1.16 9.71 2.20
C PHE A 159 0.21 10.44 3.15
N SER A 160 0.61 11.62 3.62
CA SER A 160 -0.27 12.46 4.41
C SER A 160 -1.11 13.34 3.48
N THR A 161 -2.43 13.22 3.59
CA THR A 161 -3.38 14.05 2.83
C THR A 161 -3.64 15.36 3.59
N PRO A 162 -3.89 16.50 2.92
CA PRO A 162 -4.32 17.74 3.58
C PRO A 162 -5.53 17.58 4.51
N ASP A 163 -6.40 16.59 4.25
CA ASP A 163 -7.56 16.26 5.10
C ASP A 163 -7.16 15.63 6.45
N GLY A 164 -5.87 15.48 6.74
CA GLY A 164 -5.36 14.91 7.99
C GLY A 164 -5.49 13.39 8.09
N VAL A 165 -5.81 12.73 6.97
CA VAL A 165 -5.88 11.28 6.83
C VAL A 165 -4.65 10.81 6.05
N ASP A 166 -3.84 9.98 6.68
CA ASP A 166 -2.71 9.28 6.10
C ASP A 166 -3.18 8.05 5.30
N VAL A 167 -2.73 7.94 4.07
CA VAL A 167 -2.93 6.77 3.21
C VAL A 167 -1.64 5.98 3.20
N THR A 168 -1.70 4.73 3.65
CA THR A 168 -0.57 3.81 3.69
C THR A 168 -0.76 2.72 2.64
N PHE A 169 0.09 2.71 1.64
CA PHE A 169 0.15 1.65 0.65
C PHE A 169 1.05 0.53 1.17
N GLU A 170 0.48 -0.65 1.41
CA GLU A 170 1.22 -1.86 1.76
C GLU A 170 1.45 -2.69 0.51
N LEU A 171 2.72 -2.93 0.18
CA LEU A 171 3.08 -3.70 -0.99
C LEU A 171 2.85 -5.19 -0.74
N VAL A 172 1.99 -5.78 -1.58
CA VAL A 172 1.72 -7.20 -1.61
C VAL A 172 2.35 -7.76 -2.89
N GLU A 173 3.28 -8.69 -2.71
CA GLU A 173 3.91 -9.36 -3.84
C GLU A 173 2.89 -10.28 -4.51
N LYS A 174 2.67 -10.08 -5.81
CA LYS A 174 1.82 -10.94 -6.63
C LYS A 174 2.46 -12.32 -6.74
N GLN A 175 1.66 -13.38 -6.61
CA GLN A 175 2.16 -14.74 -6.73
C GLN A 175 2.84 -14.95 -8.09
N SER A 176 4.04 -15.54 -8.04
CA SER A 176 4.87 -15.87 -9.19
C SER A 176 5.42 -17.28 -9.06
N GLN A 177 5.91 -17.85 -10.16
CA GLN A 177 6.68 -19.10 -10.16
C GLN A 177 8.04 -18.96 -9.45
N PHE A 178 8.49 -17.71 -9.27
CA PHE A 178 9.69 -17.38 -8.51
C PHE A 178 9.33 -17.15 -7.05
N ARG A 179 10.11 -17.75 -6.14
CA ARG A 179 10.13 -17.42 -4.72
C ARG A 179 11.35 -16.58 -4.42
N ARG A 180 11.16 -15.47 -3.73
CA ARG A 180 12.26 -14.63 -3.24
C ARG A 180 12.70 -15.09 -1.84
N SER A 181 14.00 -15.21 -1.63
CA SER A 181 14.59 -15.34 -0.28
C SER A 181 15.77 -14.38 -0.17
N GLY A 182 15.58 -13.30 0.59
CA GLY A 182 16.54 -12.20 0.63
C GLY A 182 16.67 -11.53 -0.73
N ASP A 183 17.88 -11.61 -1.30
CA ASP A 183 18.22 -11.04 -2.60
C ASP A 183 18.35 -12.13 -3.68
N ASP A 184 18.15 -13.40 -3.30
CA ASP A 184 18.13 -14.55 -4.21
C ASP A 184 16.70 -14.89 -4.67
N LEU A 185 16.62 -15.47 -5.86
CA LEU A 185 15.37 -15.98 -6.46
C LEU A 185 15.48 -17.47 -6.70
N PHE A 186 14.41 -18.16 -6.35
CA PHE A 186 14.29 -19.61 -6.43
C PHE A 186 13.14 -19.96 -7.37
N VAL A 187 13.40 -20.81 -8.35
CA VAL A 187 12.37 -21.40 -9.20
C VAL A 187 12.42 -22.91 -9.01
N MET A 188 11.27 -23.52 -8.76
CA MET A 188 11.18 -24.96 -8.60
C MET A 188 10.84 -25.60 -9.94
N LEU A 189 11.83 -26.27 -10.55
CA LEU A 189 11.64 -27.01 -11.79
C LEU A 189 11.44 -28.48 -11.50
N ARG A 190 10.37 -29.05 -12.05
CA ARG A 190 10.10 -30.49 -11.95
C ARG A 190 10.79 -31.20 -13.10
N LEU A 191 11.82 -31.97 -12.77
CA LEU A 191 12.54 -32.79 -13.73
C LEU A 191 12.18 -34.26 -13.54
N SER A 192 12.06 -35.00 -14.64
CA SER A 192 11.90 -36.45 -14.54
C SER A 192 13.24 -37.10 -14.15
N PRO A 193 13.25 -38.18 -13.35
CA PRO A 193 14.49 -38.87 -12.98
C PRO A 193 15.31 -39.33 -14.19
N LYS A 194 14.64 -39.67 -15.31
CA LYS A 194 15.30 -40.07 -16.57
C LYS A 194 16.09 -38.92 -17.19
N MET A 195 15.55 -37.70 -17.13
CA MET A 195 16.22 -36.49 -17.64
C MET A 195 17.45 -36.15 -16.81
N VAL A 196 17.34 -36.26 -15.48
CA VAL A 196 18.47 -36.01 -14.57
C VAL A 196 19.60 -37.01 -14.80
N LYS A 197 19.30 -38.31 -14.89
CA LYS A 197 20.31 -39.36 -15.09
C LYS A 197 21.10 -39.26 -16.40
N ARG A 198 20.50 -38.69 -17.46
CA ARG A 198 21.13 -38.60 -18.78
C ARG A 198 21.97 -37.34 -18.98
N GLY A 199 21.90 -36.37 -18.05
CA GLY A 199 22.29 -35.00 -18.33
C GLY A 199 21.31 -34.37 -19.32
N CYS A 200 20.70 -33.26 -18.94
CA CYS A 200 19.79 -32.55 -19.85
C CYS A 200 19.96 -31.06 -19.70
N VAL A 201 19.86 -30.36 -20.83
CA VAL A 201 19.81 -28.90 -20.83
C VAL A 201 18.35 -28.49 -20.61
N VAL A 202 18.08 -27.87 -19.48
CA VAL A 202 16.76 -27.43 -19.04
C VAL A 202 16.60 -25.94 -19.36
N LYS A 203 15.46 -25.56 -19.93
CA LYS A 203 15.09 -24.16 -20.11
C LYS A 203 14.50 -23.62 -18.82
N VAL A 204 15.23 -22.73 -18.17
CA VAL A 204 14.82 -22.05 -16.94
C VAL A 204 14.19 -20.71 -17.31
N PRO A 205 12.95 -20.43 -16.89
CA PRO A 205 12.36 -19.11 -17.13
C PRO A 205 13.14 -18.05 -16.34
N THR A 206 13.36 -16.91 -16.98
CA THR A 206 13.92 -15.70 -16.35
C THR A 206 12.80 -14.70 -16.06
N LEU A 207 13.08 -13.70 -15.20
CA LEU A 207 12.12 -12.65 -14.88
C LEU A 207 11.74 -11.78 -16.08
N ASP A 208 12.68 -11.54 -17.00
CA ASP A 208 12.44 -10.73 -18.20
C ASP A 208 11.63 -11.48 -19.28
N LYS A 209 10.85 -12.49 -18.88
CA LYS A 209 10.08 -13.40 -19.75
C LYS A 209 10.91 -14.19 -20.76
N GLY A 210 12.24 -14.12 -20.66
CA GLY A 210 13.17 -14.94 -21.42
C GLY A 210 13.37 -16.34 -20.84
N THR A 211 14.21 -17.13 -21.48
CA THR A 211 14.65 -18.45 -20.99
C THR A 211 16.16 -18.56 -21.01
N ALA A 212 16.75 -19.04 -19.92
CA ALA A 212 18.16 -19.41 -19.85
C ALA A 212 18.29 -20.93 -19.97
N ASN A 213 19.32 -21.39 -20.66
CA ASN A 213 19.65 -22.82 -20.70
C ASN A 213 20.52 -23.15 -19.49
N PHE A 214 20.13 -24.17 -18.72
CA PHE A 214 20.86 -24.68 -17.57
C PHE A 214 21.18 -26.15 -17.79
N ASP A 215 22.46 -26.53 -17.67
CA ASP A 215 22.86 -27.93 -17.77
C ASP A 215 22.66 -28.61 -16.42
N ALA A 216 21.73 -29.57 -16.36
CA ALA A 216 21.43 -30.30 -15.14
C ALA A 216 22.56 -31.23 -14.69
N ALA A 217 23.53 -31.55 -15.57
CA ALA A 217 24.67 -32.41 -15.23
C ALA A 217 25.59 -31.81 -14.14
N GLU A 218 25.58 -30.48 -13.99
CA GLU A 218 26.45 -29.74 -13.05
C GLU A 218 25.84 -29.60 -11.64
N THR A 219 24.70 -30.26 -11.38
CA THR A 219 23.92 -30.06 -10.16
C THR A 219 24.26 -31.09 -9.08
N GLU A 220 25.09 -30.74 -8.10
CA GLU A 220 25.28 -31.57 -6.91
C GLU A 220 24.14 -31.38 -5.90
N GLY A 221 23.57 -32.49 -5.40
CA GLY A 221 22.53 -32.44 -4.36
C GLY A 221 21.15 -31.95 -4.81
N GLY A 222 20.88 -31.87 -6.12
CA GLY A 222 19.57 -31.48 -6.65
C GLY A 222 19.24 -29.99 -6.55
N GLN A 223 20.21 -29.15 -6.16
CA GLN A 223 20.09 -27.69 -6.16
C GLN A 223 21.14 -27.09 -7.10
N GLY A 224 20.68 -26.38 -8.13
CA GLY A 224 21.54 -25.68 -9.09
C GLY A 224 21.45 -24.18 -8.87
N ARG A 225 22.59 -23.48 -8.89
CA ARG A 225 22.63 -22.03 -8.76
C ARG A 225 22.98 -21.40 -10.10
N LEU A 226 21.98 -20.81 -10.75
CA LEU A 226 22.22 -19.89 -11.85
C LEU A 226 22.69 -18.56 -11.27
N ARG A 227 23.99 -18.26 -11.43
CA ARG A 227 24.44 -16.88 -11.29
C ARG A 227 24.06 -16.15 -12.58
N ALA A 228 22.97 -15.39 -12.53
CA ALA A 228 22.76 -14.35 -13.52
C ALA A 228 23.87 -13.31 -13.32
N SER A 229 25.00 -13.49 -14.01
CA SER A 229 25.90 -12.36 -14.21
C SER A 229 25.08 -11.36 -15.00
N LEU A 230 24.73 -10.25 -14.36
CA LEU A 230 24.18 -9.05 -14.99
C LEU A 230 25.24 -8.42 -15.91
N ALA A 231 25.76 -9.22 -16.86
CA ALA A 231 26.46 -8.71 -18.01
C ALA A 231 25.38 -8.06 -18.86
N ARG A 232 25.23 -6.73 -18.72
CA ARG A 232 24.52 -5.88 -19.68
C ARG A 232 24.82 -6.43 -21.08
N ALA A 233 23.79 -6.97 -21.74
CA ALA A 233 23.82 -7.32 -23.14
C ALA A 233 24.00 -6.01 -23.92
N GLY A 234 25.24 -5.59 -24.08
CA GLY A 234 25.58 -4.25 -24.51
C GLY A 234 27.05 -4.08 -24.82
N HIS A 235 27.68 -5.09 -25.43
CA HIS A 235 28.83 -4.90 -26.32
C HIS A 235 28.96 -6.15 -27.18
N ALA A 236 28.27 -6.12 -28.33
CA ALA A 236 28.54 -7.00 -29.43
C ALA A 236 30.01 -6.82 -29.81
N SER A 237 30.82 -7.83 -29.50
CA SER A 237 32.21 -7.99 -29.91
C SER A 237 32.28 -8.10 -31.44
N SER A 238 32.26 -6.95 -32.11
CA SER A 238 32.71 -6.77 -33.47
C SER A 238 34.20 -6.45 -33.47
N GLN A 239 35.04 -7.47 -33.29
CA GLN A 239 36.37 -7.44 -33.89
C GLN A 239 36.66 -8.81 -34.49
N ARG A 240 36.16 -8.94 -35.72
CA ARG A 240 36.50 -9.97 -36.68
C ARG A 240 38.01 -10.11 -36.77
N ARG A 241 38.47 -11.32 -36.46
CA ARG A 241 39.68 -11.95 -37.00
C ARG A 241 39.90 -11.54 -38.46
N ARG A 242 40.94 -10.75 -38.72
CA ARG A 242 41.71 -10.87 -39.97
C ARG A 242 42.91 -11.74 -39.65
N GLY A 243 42.74 -13.03 -39.89
CA GLY A 243 43.87 -13.94 -40.03
C GLY A 243 44.70 -13.51 -41.22
N GLY A 244 46.02 -13.48 -41.04
CA GLY A 244 46.95 -13.51 -42.15
C GLY A 244 46.87 -14.85 -42.86
N ARG A 245 47.17 -14.82 -44.17
CA ARG A 245 47.68 -15.98 -44.91
C ARG A 245 48.32 -15.50 -46.22
N GLN A 246 49.64 -15.72 -46.33
CA GLN A 246 50.43 -16.16 -47.50
C GLN A 246 50.27 -15.34 -48.80
N GLN A 247 51.33 -14.85 -49.45
CA GLN A 247 52.62 -15.46 -49.78
C GLN A 247 53.72 -14.39 -49.82
#